data_AF-A0A9W4JJX6-F1
#
_entry.id   AF-A0A9W4JJX6-F1
#
_cell.length_a   1.000
_cell.length_b   1.000
_cell.length_c   1.000
_cell.angle_alpha   90.00
_cell.angle_beta   90.00
_cell.angle_gamma   90.00
#
_symmetry.space_group_name_H-M   'P 1'
#
loop_
_entity.id
_entity.type
_entity.pdbx_description
1 polymer ?
#
loop_
_entity_poly.entity_id
_entity_poly.type
_entity_poly.pdbx_seq_one_letter_code
_entity_poly.pdbx_strand_id
1 'polypeptide(L)'
;MSFSSSKRGPAASQARLAAQIGTREALPLVGEHWIGGDTTDTDIFLGSKGNINSLQRYRYRDYFDNLREIYLDVCPNLLNTEEMLREVVQEEITNREKGCLSTGSSNRLQFLNARYWSLSQEWWRWRSALHPGTQLWGFELWRSHPRWYMHRDLVNDCVGRQGLTTRGILGIGHCTLECACCERARGFKVSDEEKQRLKELYKISLEDREEFRSRAIVRTSIWGITGGSWKDPFEVIDDAPPSYEEVRKLLLLLIYATIGINTMNLSYSIDISLLRIHMARKFGGRALDSNIICTVVTGGW
;
A
#
# COMPACT_ATOMS: atom_id res chain seq x y z
N MET A 1 10.15 -57.18 -53.60
CA MET A 1 9.37 -56.06 -53.03
C MET A 1 10.35 -55.05 -52.46
N SER A 2 10.49 -53.93 -53.14
CA SER A 2 11.52 -52.91 -52.96
C SER A 2 10.92 -51.71 -52.19
N PHE A 3 11.53 -51.34 -51.07
CA PHE A 3 11.17 -50.11 -50.35
C PHE A 3 12.21 -49.01 -50.64
N SER A 4 11.77 -47.99 -51.36
CA SER A 4 12.49 -46.76 -51.65
C SER A 4 12.50 -45.81 -50.44
N SER A 5 13.67 -45.32 -50.08
CA SER A 5 13.84 -44.26 -49.08
C SER A 5 13.57 -42.88 -49.69
N SER A 6 12.64 -42.12 -49.11
CA SER A 6 12.39 -40.71 -49.46
C SER A 6 12.94 -39.82 -48.34
N LYS A 7 14.07 -39.16 -48.61
CA LYS A 7 14.60 -38.05 -47.80
C LYS A 7 13.82 -36.78 -48.17
N ARG A 8 13.13 -36.16 -47.22
CA ARG A 8 12.67 -34.76 -47.30
C ARG A 8 13.29 -33.97 -46.16
N GLY A 9 14.18 -33.04 -46.49
CA GLY A 9 14.87 -32.16 -45.55
C GLY A 9 14.03 -30.92 -45.18
N PRO A 10 14.33 -30.27 -44.05
CA PRO A 10 13.61 -29.09 -43.56
C PRO A 10 14.28 -27.81 -44.08
N ALA A 11 13.97 -27.41 -45.31
CA ALA A 11 14.47 -26.13 -45.87
C ALA A 11 13.36 -25.24 -46.47
N ALA A 12 12.10 -25.68 -46.45
CA ALA A 12 11.00 -24.97 -47.11
C ALA A 12 10.04 -24.22 -46.17
N SER A 13 10.18 -24.34 -44.84
CA SER A 13 9.29 -23.65 -43.88
C SER A 13 9.85 -22.33 -43.34
N GLN A 14 11.15 -22.06 -43.46
CA GLN A 14 11.76 -20.80 -43.00
C GLN A 14 11.70 -19.66 -44.02
N ALA A 15 11.41 -19.96 -45.30
CA ALA A 15 11.35 -18.93 -46.35
C ALA A 15 10.01 -18.17 -46.43
N ARG A 16 8.96 -18.59 -45.70
CA ARG A 16 7.64 -17.91 -45.72
C ARG A 16 7.38 -16.98 -44.54
N LEU A 17 8.20 -16.99 -43.49
CA LEU A 17 8.05 -16.04 -42.37
C LEU A 17 8.79 -14.71 -42.60
N ALA A 18 9.74 -14.67 -43.55
CA ALA A 18 10.54 -13.48 -43.85
C ALA A 18 9.85 -12.46 -44.79
N ALA A 19 8.68 -12.80 -45.37
CA ALA A 19 8.00 -11.98 -46.38
C ALA A 19 6.81 -11.15 -45.85
N GLN A 20 6.59 -11.08 -44.53
CA GLN A 20 5.49 -10.32 -43.91
C GLN A 20 5.93 -9.19 -42.96
N ILE A 21 7.23 -8.87 -42.94
CA ILE A 21 7.74 -7.70 -42.21
C ILE A 21 7.98 -6.59 -43.24
N GLY A 22 6.91 -5.85 -43.54
CA GLY A 22 6.99 -4.61 -44.32
C GLY A 22 7.85 -3.58 -43.60
N THR A 23 8.92 -3.16 -44.28
CA THR A 23 9.54 -1.83 -44.22
C THR A 23 9.59 -1.16 -42.85
N ARG A 24 10.51 -1.60 -42.00
CA ARG A 24 11.14 -0.70 -41.02
C ARG A 24 12.14 0.16 -41.77
N GLU A 25 11.80 1.44 -41.95
CA GLU A 25 12.77 2.45 -42.37
C GLU A 25 14.00 2.36 -41.46
N ALA A 26 15.18 2.26 -42.08
CA ALA A 26 16.45 2.25 -41.39
C ALA A 26 16.66 3.64 -40.78
N LEU A 27 16.61 3.73 -39.45
CA LEU A 27 17.04 4.91 -38.71
C LEU A 27 18.56 5.10 -38.92
N PRO A 28 19.03 6.34 -39.09
CA PRO A 28 20.41 6.59 -39.43
C PRO A 28 21.31 6.28 -38.24
N LEU A 29 22.34 5.48 -38.48
CA LEU A 29 23.48 5.29 -37.59
C LEU A 29 24.28 6.61 -37.54
N VAL A 30 23.87 7.52 -36.66
CA VAL A 30 24.67 8.69 -36.30
C VAL A 30 25.16 8.49 -34.87
N GLY A 31 26.48 8.45 -34.74
CA GLY A 31 27.18 8.43 -33.46
C GLY A 31 27.05 9.75 -32.72
N GLU A 32 25.84 10.03 -32.24
CA GLU A 32 25.62 10.95 -31.14
C GLU A 32 25.73 10.12 -29.86
N HIS A 33 26.68 10.51 -29.02
CA HIS A 33 26.71 10.07 -27.63
C HIS A 33 25.48 10.70 -26.96
N TRP A 34 24.32 10.05 -27.12
CA TRP A 34 23.11 10.41 -26.41
C TRP A 34 23.47 10.34 -24.93
N ILE A 35 23.53 11.48 -24.27
CA ILE A 35 23.18 11.56 -22.86
C ILE A 35 21.69 11.21 -22.84
N GLY A 36 21.40 9.92 -22.99
CA GLY A 36 20.04 9.42 -23.01
C GLY A 36 19.42 9.87 -21.70
N GLY A 37 18.42 10.73 -21.77
CA GLY A 37 17.64 11.05 -20.58
C GLY A 37 17.10 9.74 -20.02
N ASP A 38 16.95 9.66 -18.70
CA ASP A 38 16.41 8.48 -18.03
C ASP A 38 14.95 8.14 -18.46
N THR A 39 14.36 8.93 -19.39
CA THR A 39 13.01 8.83 -19.91
C THR A 39 12.99 8.23 -21.30
N THR A 40 12.17 7.19 -21.48
CA THR A 40 11.88 6.63 -22.80
C THR A 40 10.76 7.42 -23.48
N ASP A 41 10.73 7.43 -24.82
CA ASP A 41 9.63 8.03 -25.59
C ASP A 41 8.25 7.45 -25.20
N THR A 42 8.24 6.18 -24.78
CA THR A 42 7.02 5.52 -24.30
C THR A 42 6.54 6.10 -22.97
N ASP A 43 7.46 6.37 -22.03
CA ASP A 43 7.12 7.01 -20.76
C ASP A 43 6.57 8.43 -20.97
N ILE A 44 7.22 9.23 -21.83
CA ILE A 44 6.76 10.58 -22.23
C ILE A 44 5.36 10.50 -22.85
N PHE A 45 5.17 9.60 -23.81
CA PHE A 45 3.90 9.44 -24.50
C PHE A 45 2.78 9.06 -23.53
N LEU A 46 2.98 8.04 -22.68
CA LEU A 46 1.98 7.61 -21.71
C LEU A 46 1.68 8.69 -20.66
N GLY A 47 2.70 9.41 -20.20
CA GLY A 47 2.55 10.57 -19.33
C GLY A 47 1.70 11.67 -19.95
N SER A 48 1.95 12.01 -21.23
CA SER A 48 1.18 13.04 -21.95
C SER A 48 -0.30 12.69 -22.14
N LYS A 49 -0.65 11.40 -22.14
CA LYS A 49 -2.03 10.92 -22.24
C LYS A 49 -2.78 10.94 -20.90
N GLY A 50 -2.10 11.20 -19.79
CA GLY A 50 -2.70 11.20 -18.45
C GLY A 50 -3.16 9.81 -17.99
N ASN A 51 -2.77 8.73 -18.67
CA ASN A 51 -3.12 7.37 -18.26
C ASN A 51 -2.09 6.84 -17.26
N ILE A 52 -2.28 7.20 -15.99
CA ILE A 52 -1.35 6.91 -14.90
C ILE A 52 -1.19 5.40 -14.70
N ASN A 53 -2.26 4.62 -14.83
CA ASN A 53 -2.19 3.17 -14.74
C ASN A 53 -1.27 2.57 -15.81
N SER A 54 -1.51 2.90 -17.08
CA SER A 54 -0.69 2.40 -18.19
C SER A 54 0.78 2.83 -18.03
N LEU A 55 1.01 4.06 -17.59
CA LEU A 55 2.35 4.58 -17.30
C LEU A 55 3.04 3.77 -16.19
N GLN A 56 2.40 3.59 -15.03
CA GLN A 56 2.97 2.83 -13.92
C GLN A 56 3.22 1.36 -14.30
N ARG A 57 2.31 0.74 -15.06
CA ARG A 57 2.49 -0.64 -15.56
C ARG A 57 3.63 -0.77 -16.55
N TYR A 58 3.83 0.22 -17.40
CA TYR A 58 5.00 0.28 -18.28
C TYR A 58 6.28 0.32 -17.45
N ARG A 59 6.37 1.23 -16.47
CA ARG A 59 7.52 1.35 -15.56
C ARG A 59 7.79 0.09 -14.74
N TYR A 60 6.74 -0.54 -14.22
CA TYR A 60 6.84 -1.79 -13.48
C TYR A 60 7.34 -2.95 -14.36
N ARG A 61 6.85 -3.04 -15.60
CA ARG A 61 7.31 -4.05 -16.57
C ARG A 61 8.77 -3.84 -16.92
N ASP A 62 9.15 -2.61 -17.24
CA ASP A 62 10.54 -2.24 -17.54
C ASP A 62 11.48 -2.60 -16.37
N TYR A 63 11.10 -2.27 -15.13
CA TYR A 63 11.83 -2.71 -13.94
C TYR A 63 11.96 -4.24 -13.87
N PHE A 64 10.87 -4.96 -14.08
CA PHE A 64 10.87 -6.42 -13.92
C PHE A 64 11.72 -7.12 -14.99
N ASP A 65 11.64 -6.65 -16.23
CA ASP A 65 12.28 -7.28 -17.39
C ASP A 65 13.76 -6.91 -17.48
N ASN A 66 14.14 -5.68 -17.11
CA ASN A 66 15.49 -5.14 -17.36
C ASN A 66 16.33 -4.89 -16.10
N LEU A 67 15.69 -4.61 -14.94
CA LEU A 67 16.39 -4.06 -13.77
C LEU A 67 16.36 -4.98 -12.54
N ARG A 68 15.44 -5.94 -12.50
CA ARG A 68 15.18 -6.73 -11.29
C ARG A 68 16.41 -7.46 -10.74
N GLU A 69 17.25 -8.03 -11.61
CA GLU A 69 18.42 -8.81 -11.16
C GLU A 69 19.50 -7.92 -10.54
N ILE A 70 19.57 -6.64 -10.94
CA ILE A 70 20.57 -5.69 -10.45
C ILE A 70 20.08 -5.03 -9.14
N TYR A 71 18.77 -4.83 -9.01
CA TYR A 71 18.16 -4.06 -7.92
C TYR A 71 17.22 -4.91 -7.04
N LEU A 72 17.50 -6.20 -6.90
CA LEU A 72 16.65 -7.15 -6.19
C LEU A 72 16.41 -6.73 -4.73
N ASP A 73 17.43 -6.21 -4.08
CA ASP A 73 17.42 -5.90 -2.65
C ASP A 73 16.95 -4.48 -2.34
N VAL A 74 16.96 -3.58 -3.34
CA VAL A 74 16.68 -2.15 -3.10
C VAL A 74 15.23 -1.93 -2.66
N CYS A 75 14.25 -2.49 -3.38
CA CYS A 75 12.84 -2.35 -3.01
C CYS A 75 12.53 -3.00 -1.65
N PRO A 76 12.89 -4.27 -1.39
CA PRO A 76 12.69 -4.90 -0.08
C PRO A 76 13.30 -4.11 1.07
N ASN A 77 14.57 -3.71 0.94
CA ASN A 77 15.24 -2.99 2.02
C ASN A 77 14.63 -1.61 2.25
N LEU A 78 14.30 -0.87 1.19
CA LEU A 78 13.58 0.41 1.31
C LEU A 78 12.29 0.25 2.13
N LEU A 79 11.45 -0.74 1.78
CA LEU A 79 10.15 -0.94 2.42
C LEU A 79 10.26 -1.49 3.84
N ASN A 80 11.22 -2.37 4.10
CA ASN A 80 11.53 -2.86 5.45
C ASN A 80 12.02 -1.69 6.34
N THR A 81 12.89 -0.81 5.84
CA THR A 81 13.33 0.39 6.56
C THR A 81 12.16 1.34 6.83
N GLU A 82 11.22 1.52 5.88
CA GLU A 82 10.00 2.30 6.12
C GLU A 82 9.13 1.71 7.23
N GLU A 83 9.01 0.39 7.29
CA GLU A 83 8.29 -0.28 8.39
C GLU A 83 8.99 -0.05 9.73
N MET A 84 10.30 -0.18 9.79
CA MET A 84 11.07 0.09 11.00
C MET A 84 10.96 1.56 11.46
N LEU A 85 10.94 2.52 10.52
CA LEU A 85 10.67 3.93 10.84
C LEU A 85 9.28 4.10 11.46
N ARG A 86 8.25 3.47 10.90
CA ARG A 86 6.89 3.49 11.46
C ARG A 86 6.85 2.88 12.86
N GLU A 87 7.55 1.76 13.09
CA GLU A 87 7.67 1.15 14.42
C GLU A 87 8.27 2.11 15.44
N VAL A 88 9.39 2.77 15.11
CA VAL A 88 10.04 3.72 16.02
C VAL A 88 9.11 4.87 16.39
N VAL A 89 8.42 5.44 15.40
CA VAL A 89 7.46 6.54 15.63
C VAL A 89 6.28 6.07 16.48
N GLN A 90 5.70 4.91 16.18
CA GLN A 90 4.56 4.37 16.93
C GLN A 90 4.95 3.96 18.36
N GLU A 91 6.16 3.44 18.54
CA GLU A 91 6.71 3.17 19.86
C GLU A 91 6.93 4.47 20.64
N GLU A 92 7.48 5.50 20.01
CA GLU A 92 7.68 6.81 20.62
C GLU A 92 6.35 7.41 21.10
N ILE A 93 5.32 7.41 20.25
CA ILE A 93 3.98 7.87 20.60
C ILE A 93 3.43 7.06 21.78
N THR A 94 3.56 5.74 21.74
CA THR A 94 3.12 4.86 22.82
C THR A 94 3.83 5.17 24.14
N ASN A 95 5.14 5.44 24.11
CA ASN A 95 5.91 5.83 25.29
C ASN A 95 5.51 7.21 25.82
N ARG A 96 5.25 8.18 24.93
CA ARG A 96 4.76 9.51 25.30
C ARG A 96 3.37 9.44 25.91
N GLU A 97 2.45 8.64 25.35
CA GLU A 97 1.10 8.40 25.90
C GLU A 97 1.15 7.74 27.28
N LYS A 98 2.10 6.81 27.50
CA LYS A 98 2.28 6.10 28.77
C LYS A 98 2.88 6.99 29.89
N GLY A 99 3.43 8.15 29.55
CA GLY A 99 3.47 9.33 30.41
C GLY A 99 3.92 9.16 31.87
N CYS A 100 5.01 8.44 32.16
CA CYS A 100 5.61 8.51 33.50
C CYS A 100 6.97 9.21 33.47
N LEU A 101 7.06 10.29 34.25
CA LEU A 101 8.21 11.12 34.62
C LEU A 101 9.36 10.33 35.28
N SER A 102 9.71 9.17 34.74
CA SER A 102 10.83 8.35 35.21
C SER A 102 12.04 8.60 34.34
N THR A 103 13.23 8.60 34.96
CA THR A 103 14.52 8.68 34.27
C THR A 103 14.69 7.61 33.19
N GLY A 104 14.03 6.45 33.33
CA GLY A 104 14.00 5.38 32.34
C GLY A 104 13.26 5.73 31.04
N SER A 105 12.21 6.56 31.10
CA SER A 105 11.48 7.03 29.91
C SER A 105 12.36 7.93 29.03
N SER A 106 13.16 8.79 29.65
CA SER A 106 14.11 9.67 28.94
C SER A 106 15.15 8.87 28.13
N ASN A 107 15.73 7.82 28.73
CA ASN A 107 16.71 6.97 28.06
C ASN A 107 16.11 6.22 26.85
N ARG A 108 14.85 5.73 26.97
CA ARG A 108 14.18 5.07 25.84
C ARG A 108 13.88 6.03 24.70
N LEU A 109 13.43 7.25 25.00
CA LEU A 109 13.18 8.26 23.97
C LEU A 109 14.46 8.69 23.25
N GLN A 110 15.58 8.83 23.97
CA GLN A 110 16.89 9.09 23.35
C GLN A 110 17.33 7.96 22.43
N PHE A 111 17.16 6.70 22.87
CA PHE A 111 17.43 5.53 22.03
C PHE A 111 16.55 5.52 20.77
N LEU A 112 15.25 5.80 20.89
CA LEU A 112 14.33 5.87 19.75
C LEU A 112 14.72 6.99 18.78
N ASN A 113 15.13 8.16 19.28
CA ASN A 113 15.59 9.26 18.45
C ASN A 113 16.88 8.91 17.67
N ALA A 114 17.85 8.28 18.33
CA ALA A 114 19.07 7.80 17.67
C ALA A 114 18.74 6.74 16.60
N ARG A 115 17.83 5.81 16.90
CA ARG A 115 17.38 4.78 15.96
C ARG A 115 16.62 5.38 14.77
N TYR A 116 15.75 6.37 15.01
CA TYR A 116 15.04 7.10 13.96
C TYR A 116 16.03 7.78 13.00
N TRP A 117 17.05 8.46 13.54
CA TRP A 117 18.08 9.11 12.73
C TRP A 117 18.82 8.10 11.85
N SER A 118 19.30 6.99 12.43
CA SER A 118 20.01 5.95 11.67
C SER A 118 19.14 5.33 10.57
N LEU A 119 17.88 5.00 10.87
CA LEU A 119 16.94 4.47 9.88
C LEU A 119 16.59 5.49 8.80
N SER A 120 16.56 6.78 9.12
CA SER A 120 16.34 7.84 8.13
C SER A 120 17.51 7.92 7.15
N GLN A 121 18.75 7.76 7.63
CA GLN A 121 19.93 7.68 6.75
C GLN A 121 19.87 6.45 5.85
N GLU A 122 19.49 5.30 6.42
CA GLU A 122 19.33 4.07 5.66
C GLU A 122 18.22 4.17 4.61
N TRP A 123 17.09 4.79 4.95
CA TRP A 123 16.01 5.05 4.00
C TRP A 123 16.48 5.93 2.84
N TRP A 124 17.25 6.99 3.13
CA TRP A 124 17.84 7.84 2.09
C TRP A 124 18.82 7.08 1.20
N ARG A 125 19.64 6.19 1.78
CA ARG A 125 20.52 5.30 1.00
C ARG A 125 19.72 4.43 0.05
N TRP A 126 18.67 3.74 0.53
CA TRP A 126 17.87 2.86 -0.31
C TRP A 126 17.04 3.60 -1.35
N ARG A 127 16.48 4.77 -1.01
CA ARG A 127 15.77 5.62 -1.96
C ARG A 127 16.71 6.07 -3.08
N SER A 128 17.90 6.53 -2.75
CA SER A 128 18.90 6.97 -3.74
C SER A 128 19.46 5.82 -4.59
N ALA A 129 19.29 4.57 -4.14
CA ALA A 129 19.66 3.38 -4.89
C ALA A 129 18.54 2.89 -5.84
N LEU A 130 17.35 3.51 -5.82
CA LEU A 130 16.34 3.25 -6.84
C LEU A 130 16.90 3.65 -8.20
N HIS A 131 16.71 2.80 -9.21
CA HIS A 131 17.18 3.06 -10.54
C HIS A 131 16.61 4.39 -11.07
N PRO A 132 17.46 5.31 -11.56
CA PRO A 132 17.02 6.56 -12.14
C PRO A 132 16.10 6.29 -13.35
N GLY A 133 15.01 7.05 -13.50
CA GLY A 133 14.01 6.78 -14.54
C GLY A 133 12.82 5.97 -14.03
N THR A 134 12.52 4.83 -14.65
CA THR A 134 11.22 4.14 -14.48
C THR A 134 10.91 3.75 -13.03
N GLN A 135 11.90 3.28 -12.27
CA GLN A 135 11.70 2.90 -10.87
C GLN A 135 11.52 4.13 -9.97
N LEU A 136 12.47 5.08 -10.00
CA LEU A 136 12.43 6.28 -9.16
C LEU A 136 11.20 7.14 -9.46
N TRP A 137 10.86 7.37 -10.74
CA TRP A 137 9.67 8.17 -11.08
C TRP A 137 8.37 7.44 -10.81
N GLY A 138 8.34 6.11 -10.96
CA GLY A 138 7.21 5.31 -10.52
C GLY A 138 6.94 5.53 -9.03
N PHE A 139 8.00 5.42 -8.23
CA PHE A 139 7.99 5.68 -6.79
C PHE A 139 7.53 7.11 -6.46
N GLU A 140 8.15 8.13 -7.05
CA GLU A 140 7.83 9.53 -6.76
C GLU A 140 6.42 9.92 -7.18
N LEU A 141 5.98 9.49 -8.37
CA LEU A 141 4.60 9.70 -8.83
C LEU A 141 3.60 9.06 -7.87
N TRP A 142 3.85 7.82 -7.45
CA TRP A 142 2.96 7.14 -6.51
C TRP A 142 2.93 7.83 -5.14
N ARG A 143 4.10 8.19 -4.61
CA ARG A 143 4.24 8.87 -3.31
C ARG A 143 3.80 10.33 -3.32
N SER A 144 3.57 10.93 -4.49
CA SER A 144 2.98 12.27 -4.61
C SER A 144 1.57 12.34 -4.03
N HIS A 145 0.85 11.22 -3.99
CA HIS A 145 -0.46 11.16 -3.36
C HIS A 145 -0.31 10.99 -1.84
N PRO A 146 -0.78 11.94 -1.01
CA PRO A 146 -0.53 11.93 0.43
C PRO A 146 -1.11 10.70 1.15
N ARG A 147 -2.08 10.03 0.54
CA ARG A 147 -2.74 8.83 1.07
C ARG A 147 -2.36 7.54 0.34
N TRP A 148 -1.22 7.50 -0.36
CA TRP A 148 -0.73 6.31 -1.08
C TRP A 148 -0.75 5.04 -0.21
N TYR A 149 -0.43 5.18 1.09
CA TYR A 149 -0.42 4.09 2.06
C TYR A 149 -1.81 3.53 2.38
N MET A 150 -2.90 4.20 1.97
CA MET A 150 -4.27 3.70 2.09
C MET A 150 -4.72 2.92 0.85
N HIS A 151 -3.79 2.56 -0.04
CA HIS A 151 -4.09 1.64 -1.13
C HIS A 151 -4.60 0.31 -0.59
N ARG A 152 -5.71 -0.18 -1.15
CA ARG A 152 -6.42 -1.38 -0.70
C ARG A 152 -5.53 -2.60 -0.42
N ASP A 153 -4.59 -2.92 -1.32
CA ASP A 153 -3.70 -4.06 -1.12
C ASP A 153 -2.79 -3.90 0.12
N LEU A 154 -2.35 -2.68 0.43
CA LEU A 154 -1.56 -2.39 1.64
C LEU A 154 -2.44 -2.46 2.89
N VAL A 155 -3.66 -1.94 2.79
CA VAL A 155 -4.69 -2.02 3.86
C VAL A 155 -4.98 -3.49 4.18
N ASN A 156 -5.18 -4.31 3.17
CA ASN A 156 -5.44 -5.74 3.33
C ASN A 156 -4.24 -6.48 3.94
N ASP A 157 -3.02 -6.15 3.54
CA ASP A 157 -1.81 -6.70 4.18
C ASP A 157 -1.73 -6.32 5.65
N CYS A 158 -2.00 -5.06 6.00
CA CYS A 158 -2.06 -4.61 7.38
C CYS A 158 -3.08 -5.41 8.19
N VAL A 159 -4.31 -5.54 7.68
CA VAL A 159 -5.38 -6.31 8.36
C VAL A 159 -5.00 -7.79 8.48
N GLY A 160 -4.40 -8.37 7.44
CA GLY A 160 -3.91 -9.76 7.46
C GLY A 160 -2.86 -10.00 8.53
N ARG A 161 -2.04 -8.99 8.85
CA ARG A 161 -1.07 -8.99 9.95
C ARG A 161 -1.67 -8.61 11.31
N GLN A 162 -3.00 -8.58 11.42
CA GLN A 162 -3.75 -8.17 12.60
C GLN A 162 -3.55 -6.70 13.01
N GLY A 163 -3.13 -5.85 12.07
CA GLY A 163 -3.08 -4.41 12.25
C GLY A 163 -4.47 -3.77 12.15
N LEU A 164 -4.65 -2.65 12.83
CA LEU A 164 -5.85 -1.82 12.70
C LEU A 164 -5.62 -0.70 11.70
N THR A 165 -6.57 -0.51 10.78
CA THR A 165 -6.50 0.55 9.76
C THR A 165 -7.12 1.87 10.23
N THR A 166 -7.74 1.88 11.40
CA THR A 166 -8.64 2.96 11.86
C THR A 166 -7.99 4.03 12.74
N ARG A 167 -6.71 3.90 13.11
CA ARG A 167 -6.05 4.82 14.06
C ARG A 167 -4.63 5.24 13.64
N GLY A 168 -4.49 5.68 12.39
CA GLY A 168 -3.24 6.30 11.88
C GLY A 168 -2.99 7.71 12.42
N ILE A 169 -3.13 7.92 13.72
CA ILE A 169 -2.87 9.21 14.36
C ILE A 169 -1.39 9.19 14.77
N LEU A 170 -0.58 9.83 13.93
CA LEU A 170 0.87 10.09 14.07
C LEU A 170 1.78 8.91 13.63
N GLY A 171 2.47 9.07 12.50
CA GLY A 171 3.33 8.05 11.87
C GLY A 171 2.72 7.42 10.60
N ILE A 172 2.46 8.26 9.60
CA ILE A 172 1.80 7.98 8.30
C ILE A 172 2.01 6.53 7.83
N GLY A 173 0.92 5.77 7.71
CA GLY A 173 0.95 4.36 7.33
C GLY A 173 0.02 3.48 8.16
N HIS A 174 0.17 2.18 7.96
CA HIS A 174 -0.52 1.14 8.73
C HIS A 174 0.10 0.94 10.11
N CYS A 175 -0.73 0.52 11.08
CA CYS A 175 -0.25 0.17 12.42
C CYS A 175 0.71 -1.02 12.36
N THR A 176 1.78 -0.95 13.15
CA THR A 176 2.75 -2.03 13.35
C THR A 176 2.50 -2.70 14.70
N LEU A 177 3.36 -3.66 15.07
CA LEU A 177 3.32 -4.33 16.36
C LEU A 177 3.60 -3.40 17.55
N GLU A 178 4.17 -2.21 17.31
CA GLU A 178 4.45 -1.18 18.32
C GLU A 178 3.28 -0.21 18.54
N CYS A 179 2.21 -0.33 17.77
CA CYS A 179 1.06 0.56 17.91
C CYS A 179 0.25 0.24 19.19
N ALA A 180 0.17 1.21 20.10
CA ALA A 180 -0.70 1.12 21.29
C ALA A 180 -2.18 0.84 20.94
N CYS A 181 -2.66 1.29 19.78
CA CYS A 181 -4.04 1.02 19.35
C CYS A 181 -4.27 -0.47 19.09
N CYS A 182 -3.32 -1.14 18.43
CA CYS A 182 -3.38 -2.58 18.18
C CYS A 182 -3.19 -3.39 19.46
N GLU A 183 -2.32 -2.95 20.37
CA GLU A 183 -2.19 -3.54 21.71
C GLU A 183 -3.54 -3.51 22.45
N ARG A 184 -4.19 -2.33 22.52
CA ARG A 184 -5.48 -2.15 23.19
C ARG A 184 -6.61 -2.96 22.56
N ALA A 185 -6.71 -2.99 21.23
CA ALA A 185 -7.79 -3.73 20.57
C ALA A 185 -7.62 -5.25 20.68
N ARG A 186 -6.38 -5.75 20.69
CA ARG A 186 -6.10 -7.17 20.92
C ARG A 186 -6.30 -7.58 22.38
N GLY A 187 -6.17 -6.64 23.32
CA GLY A 187 -6.30 -6.88 24.76
C GLY A 187 -5.05 -7.47 25.42
N PHE A 188 -3.93 -7.58 24.69
CA PHE A 188 -2.66 -8.07 25.23
C PHE A 188 -1.46 -7.45 24.50
N LYS A 189 -0.32 -7.45 25.19
CA LYS A 189 0.99 -7.06 24.64
C LYS A 189 1.68 -8.28 24.04
N VAL A 190 2.19 -8.16 22.82
CA VAL A 190 3.04 -9.19 22.20
C VAL A 190 4.42 -9.14 22.85
N SER A 191 4.97 -10.30 23.22
CA SER A 191 6.33 -10.39 23.78
C SER A 191 7.37 -9.97 22.74
N ASP A 192 8.55 -9.57 23.18
CA ASP A 192 9.59 -9.10 22.27
C ASP A 192 10.12 -10.25 21.36
N GLU A 193 10.13 -11.49 21.85
CA GLU A 193 10.48 -12.69 21.07
C GLU A 193 9.44 -12.94 19.96
N GLU A 194 8.15 -12.88 20.29
CA GLU A 194 7.09 -13.09 19.30
C GLU A 194 7.05 -11.94 18.29
N LYS A 195 7.33 -10.70 18.72
CA LYS A 195 7.52 -9.59 17.79
C LYS A 195 8.65 -9.86 16.81
N GLN A 196 9.79 -10.34 17.28
CA GLN A 196 10.92 -10.67 16.42
C GLN A 196 10.56 -11.79 15.42
N ARG A 197 9.85 -12.83 15.89
CA ARG A 197 9.36 -13.91 15.02
C ARG A 197 8.42 -13.40 13.93
N LEU A 198 7.45 -12.55 14.30
CA LEU A 198 6.50 -11.97 13.35
C LEU A 198 7.18 -11.02 12.37
N LYS A 199 8.19 -10.26 12.81
CA LYS A 199 8.98 -9.40 11.91
C LYS A 199 9.73 -10.21 10.87
N GLU A 200 10.34 -11.32 11.26
CA GLU A 200 11.02 -12.19 10.30
C GLU A 200 10.02 -12.86 9.34
N LEU A 201 8.86 -13.31 9.87
CA LEU A 201 7.80 -13.91 9.06
C LEU A 201 7.23 -12.95 8.01
N TYR A 202 7.12 -11.66 8.33
CA TYR A 202 6.52 -10.66 7.45
C TYR A 202 7.54 -9.78 6.73
N LYS A 203 8.84 -10.05 6.90
CA LYS A 203 9.93 -9.35 6.23
C LYS A 203 9.75 -9.44 4.73
N ILE A 204 9.89 -8.32 4.04
CA ILE A 204 9.80 -8.30 2.59
C ILE A 204 11.12 -8.83 2.03
N SER A 205 11.04 -9.84 1.17
CA SER A 205 12.18 -10.38 0.40
C SER A 205 11.75 -10.70 -1.04
N LEU A 206 12.67 -10.62 -2.00
CA LEU A 206 12.42 -11.02 -3.39
C LEU A 206 13.31 -12.18 -3.85
N GLU A 207 14.08 -12.75 -2.92
CA GLU A 207 14.96 -13.91 -3.14
C GLU A 207 14.14 -15.16 -3.51
N ASP A 208 13.03 -15.38 -2.80
CA ASP A 208 12.13 -16.49 -3.10
C ASP A 208 11.16 -16.11 -4.23
N ARG A 209 11.22 -16.89 -5.33
CA ARG A 209 10.35 -16.68 -6.48
C ARG A 209 8.90 -17.08 -6.21
N GLU A 210 8.60 -17.75 -5.11
CA GLU A 210 7.25 -18.17 -4.74
C GLU A 210 6.58 -17.19 -3.78
N GLU A 211 7.29 -16.16 -3.29
CA GLU A 211 6.74 -15.24 -2.31
C GLU A 211 5.80 -14.19 -2.97
N PHE A 212 4.57 -14.64 -3.25
CA PHE A 212 3.51 -13.83 -3.86
C PHE A 212 3.21 -12.55 -3.07
N ARG A 213 3.30 -12.62 -1.73
CA ARG A 213 3.06 -11.49 -0.83
C ARG A 213 4.09 -10.38 -1.06
N SER A 214 5.38 -10.66 -0.90
CA SER A 214 6.44 -9.65 -1.04
C SER A 214 6.40 -8.94 -2.40
N ARG A 215 6.15 -9.69 -3.48
CA ARG A 215 5.94 -9.09 -4.81
C ARG A 215 4.73 -8.17 -4.87
N ALA A 216 3.61 -8.55 -4.27
CA ALA A 216 2.42 -7.73 -4.24
C ALA A 216 2.65 -6.43 -3.44
N ILE A 217 3.34 -6.53 -2.29
CA ILE A 217 3.69 -5.37 -1.46
C ILE A 217 4.66 -4.45 -2.19
N VAL A 218 5.72 -4.98 -2.80
CA VAL A 218 6.68 -4.19 -3.58
C VAL A 218 5.99 -3.51 -4.77
N ARG A 219 5.21 -4.27 -5.55
CA ARG A 219 4.47 -3.74 -6.69
C ARG A 219 3.55 -2.58 -6.29
N THR A 220 2.82 -2.75 -5.19
CA THR A 220 1.87 -1.75 -4.71
C THR A 220 2.56 -0.56 -4.07
N SER A 221 3.58 -0.78 -3.24
CA SER A 221 4.22 0.28 -2.47
C SER A 221 5.13 1.19 -3.30
N ILE A 222 5.63 0.68 -4.43
CA ILE A 222 6.50 1.42 -5.34
C ILE A 222 5.70 2.01 -6.51
N TRP A 223 4.77 1.27 -7.12
CA TRP A 223 4.07 1.74 -8.34
C TRP A 223 2.56 1.97 -8.16
N GLY A 224 1.96 1.63 -7.02
CA GLY A 224 0.51 1.75 -6.80
C GLY A 224 -0.34 0.77 -7.62
N ILE A 225 0.26 -0.32 -8.13
CA ILE A 225 -0.43 -1.23 -9.05
C ILE A 225 -1.07 -2.40 -8.29
N THR A 226 -2.39 -2.52 -8.42
CA THR A 226 -3.16 -3.69 -7.97
C THR A 226 -2.98 -4.89 -8.91
N GLY A 227 -2.84 -6.09 -8.33
CA GLY A 227 -2.84 -7.34 -9.09
C GLY A 227 -4.20 -7.60 -9.75
N GLY A 228 -4.23 -7.87 -11.06
CA GLY A 228 -5.46 -8.26 -11.76
C GLY A 228 -6.51 -7.15 -12.01
N SER A 229 -6.22 -5.88 -11.70
CA SER A 229 -7.14 -4.75 -11.91
C SER A 229 -6.52 -3.65 -12.78
N TRP A 230 -7.27 -3.15 -13.75
CA TRP A 230 -6.88 -2.00 -14.61
C TRP A 230 -7.45 -0.65 -14.13
N LYS A 231 -7.87 -0.57 -12.87
CA LYS A 231 -8.26 0.70 -12.24
C LYS A 231 -7.07 1.62 -12.04
N ASP A 232 -7.31 2.92 -12.09
CA ASP A 232 -6.29 3.91 -11.79
C ASP A 232 -5.72 3.67 -10.37
N PRO A 233 -4.38 3.76 -10.18
CA PRO A 233 -3.75 3.59 -8.87
C PRO A 233 -4.36 4.45 -7.75
N PHE A 234 -4.89 5.62 -8.07
CA PHE A 234 -5.49 6.52 -7.09
C PHE A 234 -6.96 6.19 -6.80
N GLU A 235 -7.67 5.52 -7.70
CA GLU A 235 -9.07 5.08 -7.49
C GLU A 235 -9.21 3.91 -6.50
N VAL A 236 -8.10 3.22 -6.22
CA VAL A 236 -8.05 2.07 -5.29
C VAL A 236 -7.49 2.46 -3.92
N ILE A 237 -7.28 3.75 -3.69
CA ILE A 237 -7.02 4.30 -2.36
C ILE A 237 -8.35 4.36 -1.63
N ASP A 238 -8.52 3.51 -0.62
CA ASP A 238 -9.74 3.50 0.15
C ASP A 238 -9.83 4.80 0.95
N ASP A 239 -11.03 5.38 1.08
CA ASP A 239 -11.24 6.50 1.98
C ASP A 239 -10.92 6.10 3.42
N ALA A 240 -10.29 7.03 4.15
CA ALA A 240 -9.95 6.78 5.53
C ALA A 240 -11.28 6.53 6.24
N PRO A 241 -11.39 5.47 7.05
CA PRO A 241 -12.58 5.30 7.85
C PRO A 241 -12.82 6.62 8.61
N PRO A 242 -14.08 7.11 8.65
CA PRO A 242 -14.36 8.40 9.26
C PRO A 242 -13.78 8.44 10.67
N SER A 243 -13.24 9.60 11.04
CA SER A 243 -12.64 9.79 12.34
C SER A 243 -13.63 9.42 13.46
N TYR A 244 -13.13 8.97 14.61
CA TYR A 244 -13.99 8.65 15.75
C TYR A 244 -14.91 9.82 16.11
N GLU A 245 -14.46 11.07 15.90
CA GLU A 245 -15.27 12.25 16.17
C GLU A 245 -16.39 12.43 15.14
N GLU A 246 -16.19 12.06 13.88
CA GLU A 246 -17.26 12.01 12.87
C GLU A 246 -18.24 10.87 13.15
N VAL A 247 -17.73 9.69 13.54
CA VAL A 247 -18.56 8.55 13.94
C VAL A 247 -19.36 8.89 15.21
N ARG A 248 -18.74 9.55 16.19
CA ARG A 248 -19.38 10.03 17.42
C ARG A 248 -20.41 11.12 17.12
N LYS A 249 -20.12 12.08 16.24
CA LYS A 249 -21.10 13.08 15.78
C LYS A 249 -22.29 12.43 15.10
N LEU A 250 -22.07 11.43 14.24
CA LEU A 250 -23.14 10.67 13.58
C LEU A 250 -23.95 9.86 14.59
N LEU A 251 -23.30 9.20 15.56
CA LEU A 251 -23.96 8.48 16.66
C LEU A 251 -24.78 9.42 17.55
N LEU A 252 -24.24 10.59 17.92
CA LEU A 252 -24.96 11.59 18.69
C LEU A 252 -26.17 12.12 17.91
N LEU A 253 -26.02 12.42 16.61
CA LEU A 253 -27.14 12.82 15.74
C LEU A 253 -28.23 11.74 15.69
N LEU A 254 -27.85 10.46 15.61
CA LEU A 254 -28.80 9.33 15.65
C LEU A 254 -29.53 9.23 16.99
N ILE A 255 -28.80 9.38 18.10
CA ILE A 255 -29.38 9.37 19.45
C ILE A 255 -30.34 10.55 19.62
N TYR A 256 -29.94 11.76 19.24
CA TYR A 256 -30.80 12.95 19.31
C TYR A 256 -32.04 12.84 18.42
N ALA A 257 -31.92 12.31 17.21
CA ALA A 257 -33.08 12.06 16.35
C ALA A 257 -34.04 11.04 16.98
N THR A 258 -33.51 9.99 17.61
CA THR A 258 -34.34 8.95 18.27
C THR A 258 -35.02 9.46 19.54
N ILE A 259 -34.34 10.30 20.34
CA ILE A 259 -34.91 10.91 21.54
C ILE A 259 -35.93 11.99 21.18
N GLY A 260 -35.64 12.82 20.16
CA GLY A 260 -36.55 13.87 19.70
C GLY A 260 -37.88 13.35 19.15
N ILE A 261 -37.89 12.16 18.54
CA ILE A 261 -39.12 11.47 18.11
C ILE A 261 -39.96 10.99 19.32
N ASN A 262 -39.32 10.64 20.44
CA ASN A 262 -40.04 10.15 21.63
C ASN A 262 -40.60 11.27 22.53
N THR A 263 -40.04 12.49 22.46
CA THR A 263 -40.48 13.61 23.29
C THR A 263 -41.45 14.55 22.59
N MET A 264 -41.60 14.46 21.27
CA MET A 264 -42.57 15.24 20.51
C MET A 264 -43.61 14.33 19.86
N ASN A 265 -44.84 14.42 20.36
CA ASN A 265 -46.07 13.97 19.67
C ASN A 265 -46.30 14.83 18.40
N LEU A 266 -45.35 14.84 17.46
CA LEU A 266 -45.43 15.57 16.21
C LEU A 266 -45.22 14.63 15.03
N SER A 267 -46.22 14.65 14.16
CA SER A 267 -46.41 13.88 12.93
C SER A 267 -45.42 14.22 11.81
N TYR A 268 -44.12 14.30 12.11
CA TYR A 268 -43.07 14.33 11.09
C TYR A 268 -42.29 13.02 11.13
N SER A 269 -42.69 12.10 10.27
CA SER A 269 -41.92 10.89 9.97
C SER A 269 -40.61 11.30 9.28
N ILE A 270 -39.53 11.40 10.05
CA ILE A 270 -38.19 11.32 9.47
C ILE A 270 -38.01 9.84 9.14
N ASP A 271 -37.93 9.52 7.85
CA ASP A 271 -37.78 8.14 7.38
C ASP A 271 -36.38 7.61 7.76
N ILE A 272 -36.31 6.94 8.91
CA ILE A 272 -35.10 6.27 9.44
C ILE A 272 -34.53 5.28 8.41
N SER A 273 -35.34 4.80 7.47
CA SER A 273 -34.90 3.92 6.38
C SER A 273 -33.91 4.62 5.45
N LEU A 274 -34.11 5.90 5.14
CA LEU A 274 -33.17 6.68 4.30
C LEU A 274 -31.83 6.90 4.99
N LEU A 275 -31.84 7.13 6.30
CA LEU A 275 -30.61 7.31 7.10
C LEU A 275 -29.84 5.98 7.23
N ARG A 276 -30.55 4.87 7.42
CA ARG A 276 -29.98 3.52 7.39
C ARG A 276 -29.41 3.16 6.02
N ILE A 277 -30.08 3.53 4.92
CA ILE A 277 -29.61 3.35 3.55
C ILE A 277 -28.36 4.21 3.30
N HIS A 278 -28.33 5.45 3.77
CA HIS A 278 -27.17 6.33 3.65
C HIS A 278 -25.96 5.80 4.43
N MET A 279 -26.17 5.30 5.65
CA MET A 279 -25.12 4.66 6.45
C MET A 279 -24.66 3.33 5.85
N ALA A 280 -25.57 2.47 5.37
CA ALA A 280 -25.21 1.22 4.71
C ALA A 280 -24.39 1.45 3.43
N ARG A 281 -24.70 2.52 2.67
CA ARG A 281 -23.92 2.95 1.50
C ARG A 281 -22.56 3.53 1.88
N LYS A 282 -22.47 4.33 2.95
CA LYS A 282 -21.22 4.97 3.40
C LYS A 282 -20.26 4.02 4.11
N PHE A 283 -20.77 2.97 4.76
CA PHE A 283 -19.99 2.02 5.57
C PHE A 283 -19.92 0.60 4.99
N GLY A 284 -20.35 0.40 3.75
CA GLY A 284 -20.11 -0.85 3.00
C GLY A 284 -20.86 -2.08 3.52
N GLY A 285 -22.12 -1.92 3.96
CA GLY A 285 -23.06 -3.03 4.18
C GLY A 285 -22.72 -4.03 5.30
N ARG A 286 -21.60 -3.88 6.01
CA ARG A 286 -21.34 -4.69 7.22
C ARG A 286 -22.15 -4.12 8.36
N ALA A 287 -23.09 -4.92 8.86
CA ALA A 287 -23.91 -4.58 10.01
C ALA A 287 -23.01 -4.06 11.15
N LEU A 288 -23.27 -2.83 11.60
CA LEU A 288 -22.78 -2.37 12.89
C LEU A 288 -23.30 -3.36 13.92
N ASP A 289 -22.36 -4.11 14.52
CA ASP A 289 -22.63 -5.13 15.52
C ASP A 289 -23.55 -4.55 16.60
N SER A 290 -24.75 -5.12 16.76
CA SER A 290 -25.83 -4.61 17.62
C SER A 290 -25.41 -4.47 19.09
N ASN A 291 -24.30 -5.10 19.47
CA ASN A 291 -23.72 -5.03 20.81
C ASN A 291 -23.10 -3.66 21.15
N ILE A 292 -22.69 -2.85 20.16
CA ILE A 292 -22.15 -1.49 20.40
C ILE A 292 -23.27 -0.51 20.80
N ILE A 293 -24.50 -0.75 20.34
CA ILE A 293 -25.65 0.13 20.60
C ILE A 293 -26.18 -0.06 22.03
N CYS A 294 -26.09 -1.26 22.61
CA CYS A 294 -26.61 -1.52 23.97
C CYS A 294 -25.78 -0.87 25.09
N THR A 295 -24.46 -0.72 24.93
CA THR A 295 -23.61 -0.20 26.02
C THR A 295 -23.81 1.30 26.28
N VAL A 296 -24.37 2.05 25.33
CA VAL A 296 -24.59 3.49 25.48
C VAL A 296 -25.94 3.81 26.16
N VAL A 297 -26.88 2.86 26.22
CA VAL A 297 -28.25 3.12 26.69
C VAL A 297 -28.47 2.77 28.18
N THR A 298 -27.62 1.96 28.81
CA THR A 298 -27.85 1.45 30.18
C THR A 298 -26.97 2.03 31.29
N GLY A 299 -26.07 2.96 30.98
CA GLY A 299 -25.26 3.66 32.00
C GLY A 299 -26.00 4.83 32.63
N GLY A 300 -26.94 4.55 33.54
CA GLY A 300 -27.61 5.56 34.36
C GLY A 300 -26.74 6.08 35.51
N TRP A 301 -26.80 7.41 35.68
CA TRP A 301 -26.46 8.27 36.83
C TRP A 301 -25.51 7.75 37.93
#